data_AF-A0A7S1JL66-F1
#
_entry.id   AF-A0A7S1JL66-F1
#
_cell.length_a   1.000
_cell.length_b   1.000
_cell.length_c   1.000
_cell.angle_alpha   90.00
_cell.angle_beta   90.00
_cell.angle_gamma   90.00
#
_symmetry.space_group_name_H-M   'P 1'
#
loop_
_entity.id
_entity.type
_entity.pdbx_description
1 polymer ?
#
loop_
_entity_poly.entity_id
_entity_poly.type
_entity_poly.pdbx_seq_one_letter_code
_entity_poly.pdbx_strand_id
1 'polypeptide(L)'
;VLVSKYGNTLLDADRDAWCLISFPSAKDPKYAARHPGISTCEIIMEAAPEMFEQLNEALGGADTTRRTAAYKDVKRQLEDKFKRSLTRHFPSLQDKIVSIEVSTPLSMHHFLKRFSTYGLRHTCERAASPVPRVATGIRNLYLS
;
A
#
# COMPACT_ATOMS: atom_id res chain seq x y z
N VAL A 1 -26.05 1.88 8.29
CA VAL A 1 -24.69 1.30 8.20
C VAL A 1 -24.14 1.65 6.83
N LEU A 2 -23.12 2.50 6.75
CA LEU A 2 -22.49 2.84 5.47
C LEU A 2 -21.49 1.71 5.14
N VAL A 3 -21.92 0.75 4.33
CA VAL A 3 -21.00 -0.26 3.78
C VAL A 3 -20.30 0.42 2.60
N SER A 4 -19.16 1.06 2.87
CA SER A 4 -18.27 1.50 1.79
C SER A 4 -17.79 0.25 1.06
N LYS A 5 -18.27 0.05 -0.17
CA LYS A 5 -17.71 -0.98 -1.05
C LYS A 5 -16.29 -0.54 -1.43
N TYR A 6 -15.33 -1.42 -1.22
CA TYR A 6 -13.94 -1.30 -1.67
C TYR A 6 -13.90 -0.67 -3.06
N GLY A 7 -13.33 0.54 -3.17
CA GLY A 7 -13.42 1.34 -4.39
C GLY A 7 -12.66 0.71 -5.56
N ASN A 8 -11.63 -0.10 -5.26
CA ASN A 8 -10.74 -0.72 -6.25
C ASN A 8 -10.28 0.27 -7.34
N THR A 9 -10.04 1.52 -6.94
CA THR A 9 -9.75 2.63 -7.87
C THR A 9 -8.27 2.97 -7.96
N LEU A 10 -7.37 2.22 -7.32
CA LEU A 10 -5.97 2.63 -7.22
C LEU A 10 -5.31 2.78 -8.60
N LEU A 11 -5.48 1.79 -9.48
CA LEU A 11 -4.97 1.80 -10.84
C LEU A 11 -5.86 2.59 -11.83
N ASP A 12 -7.02 3.08 -11.39
CA ASP A 12 -7.85 3.98 -12.18
C ASP A 12 -7.27 5.40 -12.09
N ALA A 13 -6.81 5.94 -13.21
CA ALA A 13 -6.17 7.26 -13.26
C ALA A 13 -7.16 8.40 -12.97
N ASP A 14 -8.44 8.21 -13.26
CA ASP A 14 -9.48 9.24 -13.25
C ASP A 14 -10.27 9.27 -11.93
N ARG A 15 -10.00 8.32 -11.02
CA ARG A 15 -10.65 8.24 -9.72
C ARG A 15 -9.70 8.49 -8.58
N ASP A 16 -10.11 9.36 -7.68
CA ASP A 16 -9.48 9.49 -6.38
C ASP A 16 -9.62 8.17 -5.60
N ALA A 17 -8.53 7.79 -4.93
CA ALA A 17 -8.52 6.71 -3.96
C ALA A 17 -8.55 7.31 -2.56
N TRP A 18 -9.18 6.59 -1.62
CA TRP A 18 -9.01 6.93 -0.22
C TRP A 18 -7.53 6.81 0.16
N CYS A 19 -7.03 7.77 0.93
CA CYS A 19 -5.66 7.77 1.41
C CYS A 19 -5.59 8.08 2.90
N LEU A 20 -4.64 7.45 3.57
CA LEU A 20 -4.18 7.81 4.89
C LEU A 20 -2.82 8.48 4.75
N ILE A 21 -2.68 9.69 5.27
CA ILE A 21 -1.42 10.45 5.24
C ILE A 21 -0.93 10.61 6.68
N SER A 22 0.33 10.26 6.92
CA SER A 22 0.98 10.43 8.21
C SER A 22 2.39 10.96 8.07
N PHE A 23 2.89 11.63 9.11
CA PHE A 23 4.25 12.20 9.12
C PHE A 23 5.06 11.55 10.25
N PRO A 24 5.74 10.41 10.01
CA PRO A 24 6.50 9.72 11.05
C PRO A 24 7.57 10.59 11.70
N SER A 25 8.22 11.49 10.95
CA SER A 25 9.20 12.44 11.48
C SER A 25 8.63 13.35 12.56
N ALA A 26 7.35 13.69 12.51
CA ALA A 26 6.69 14.52 13.52
C ALA A 26 6.40 13.76 14.83
N LYS A 27 6.41 12.42 14.79
CA LYS A 27 6.18 11.55 15.95
C LYS A 27 7.46 11.30 16.77
N ASP A 28 8.63 11.63 16.23
CA ASP A 28 9.91 11.52 16.93
C ASP A 28 10.47 12.93 17.27
N PRO A 29 10.44 13.35 18.55
CA PRO A 29 10.95 14.65 18.98
C PRO A 29 12.43 14.90 18.66
N LYS A 30 13.23 13.85 18.45
CA LYS A 30 14.66 13.95 18.13
C LYS A 30 14.93 13.98 16.62
N TYR A 31 13.92 13.77 15.77
CA TYR A 31 14.10 13.66 14.33
C TYR A 31 14.70 14.94 13.74
N ALA A 32 14.16 16.11 14.10
CA ALA A 32 14.60 17.39 13.57
C ALA A 32 16.08 17.71 13.88
N ALA A 33 16.59 17.25 15.02
CA ALA A 33 18.00 17.42 15.36
C ALA A 33 18.92 16.51 14.52
N ARG A 34 18.45 15.30 14.17
CA ARG A 34 19.20 14.34 13.33
C ARG A 34 19.08 14.62 11.84
N HIS A 35 17.97 15.21 11.40
CA HIS A 35 17.64 15.51 10.01
C HIS A 35 17.07 16.92 9.87
N PRO A 36 17.88 17.97 10.05
CA PRO A 36 17.41 19.36 9.99
C PRO A 36 16.78 19.70 8.65
N GLY A 37 15.61 20.33 8.66
CA GLY A 37 14.90 20.78 7.46
C GLY A 37 14.28 19.67 6.61
N ILE A 38 14.35 18.40 7.05
CA ILE A 38 13.79 17.24 6.34
C ILE A 38 12.61 16.69 7.15
N SER A 39 11.58 16.22 6.47
CA SER A 39 10.45 15.51 7.06
C SER A 39 10.12 14.28 6.22
N THR A 40 9.56 13.25 6.86
CA THR A 40 9.06 12.06 6.18
C THR A 40 7.55 12.09 6.15
N CYS A 41 7.00 11.61 5.05
CA CYS A 41 5.57 11.44 4.84
C CYS A 41 5.34 9.98 4.41
N GLU A 42 4.37 9.34 5.04
CA GLU A 42 3.86 8.03 4.65
C GLU A 42 2.44 8.20 4.14
N ILE A 43 2.18 7.66 2.96
CA ILE A 43 0.86 7.66 2.34
C ILE A 43 0.47 6.22 2.08
N ILE A 44 -0.68 5.82 2.61
CA ILE A 44 -1.25 4.49 2.37
C ILE A 44 -2.54 4.68 1.58
N MET A 45 -2.61 4.07 0.41
CA MET A 45 -3.83 3.98 -0.40
C MET A 45 -4.29 2.54 -0.46
N GLU A 46 -5.61 2.36 -0.50
CA GLU A 46 -6.22 1.04 -0.62
C GLU A 46 -5.92 0.43 -2.00
N ALA A 47 -5.58 -0.85 -2.01
CA ALA A 47 -5.31 -1.63 -3.20
C ALA A 47 -6.01 -2.98 -3.11
N ALA A 48 -6.78 -3.35 -4.13
CA ALA A 48 -7.31 -4.70 -4.23
C ALA A 48 -6.24 -5.66 -4.80
N PRO A 49 -5.94 -6.76 -4.10
CA PRO A 49 -5.02 -7.80 -4.60
C PRO A 49 -5.34 -8.25 -6.03
N GLU A 50 -6.62 -8.40 -6.36
CA GLU A 50 -7.09 -8.89 -7.66
C GLU A 50 -6.61 -8.01 -8.83
N MET A 51 -6.57 -6.68 -8.63
CA MET A 51 -6.09 -5.76 -9.67
C MET A 51 -4.61 -5.98 -9.97
N PHE A 52 -3.83 -6.32 -8.95
CA PHE A 52 -2.39 -6.54 -9.09
C PHE A 52 -2.06 -7.96 -9.53
N GLU A 53 -2.92 -8.94 -9.24
CA GLU A 53 -2.87 -10.27 -9.85
C GLU A 53 -3.07 -10.17 -11.37
N GLN A 54 -4.13 -9.49 -11.82
CA GLN A 54 -4.40 -9.24 -13.24
C GLN A 54 -3.28 -8.45 -13.91
N LEU A 55 -2.76 -7.41 -13.24
CA LEU A 55 -1.60 -6.67 -13.71
C LEU A 55 -0.36 -7.57 -13.83
N ASN A 56 -0.13 -8.46 -12.86
CA ASN A 56 0.99 -9.40 -12.90
C ASN A 56 0.92 -10.30 -14.15
N GLU A 57 -0.26 -10.85 -14.42
CA GLU A 57 -0.52 -11.71 -15.58
C GLU A 57 -0.31 -10.95 -16.88
N ALA A 58 -0.85 -9.73 -16.99
CA ALA A 58 -0.66 -8.86 -18.14
C ALA A 58 0.82 -8.49 -18.38
N LEU A 59 1.64 -8.50 -17.33
CA LEU A 59 3.08 -8.23 -17.38
C LEU A 59 3.94 -9.49 -17.53
N GLY A 60 3.34 -10.66 -17.78
CA GLY A 60 4.06 -11.91 -18.07
C GLY A 60 4.44 -12.76 -16.85
N GLY A 61 3.92 -12.47 -15.65
CA GLY A 61 3.97 -13.38 -14.51
C GLY A 61 5.17 -13.26 -13.53
N ALA A 62 5.18 -14.18 -12.55
CA ALA A 62 5.59 -14.04 -11.15
C ALA A 62 7.00 -13.53 -10.77
N ASP A 63 7.92 -13.28 -11.69
CA ASP A 63 9.30 -12.83 -11.37
C ASP A 63 9.78 -11.62 -12.19
N THR A 64 8.95 -11.08 -13.09
CA THR A 64 9.34 -9.99 -14.00
C THR A 64 9.19 -8.59 -13.37
N THR A 65 8.56 -8.49 -12.20
CA THR A 65 7.87 -7.26 -11.78
C THR A 65 8.81 -6.12 -11.40
N ARG A 66 10.00 -6.35 -10.84
CA ARG A 66 10.92 -5.22 -10.54
C ARG A 66 11.65 -4.65 -11.77
N ARG A 67 11.63 -5.33 -12.92
CA ARG A 67 12.60 -5.07 -13.99
C ARG A 67 11.98 -4.71 -15.34
N THR A 68 10.69 -4.91 -15.56
CA THR A 68 10.05 -4.46 -16.80
C THR A 68 9.86 -2.95 -16.80
N ALA A 69 10.09 -2.32 -17.96
CA ALA A 69 9.77 -0.90 -18.14
C ALA A 69 8.29 -0.62 -17.82
N ALA A 70 7.40 -1.53 -18.24
CA ALA A 70 5.97 -1.43 -18.01
C ALA A 70 5.58 -1.30 -16.52
N TYR A 71 6.19 -2.07 -15.60
CA TYR A 71 5.89 -1.90 -14.18
C TYR A 71 6.47 -0.61 -13.60
N LYS A 72 7.64 -0.16 -14.10
CA LYS A 72 8.19 1.14 -13.70
C LYS A 72 7.27 2.29 -14.12
N ASP A 73 6.62 2.17 -15.27
CA ASP A 73 5.63 3.15 -15.74
C ASP A 73 4.39 3.17 -14.85
N VAL A 74 3.87 1.99 -14.43
CA VAL A 74 2.78 1.90 -13.45
C VAL A 74 3.17 2.57 -12.14
N LYS A 75 4.38 2.30 -11.62
CA LYS A 75 4.88 2.95 -10.40
C LYS A 75 4.93 4.47 -10.55
N ARG A 76 5.40 4.97 -11.69
CA ARG A 76 5.47 6.41 -11.96
C ARG A 76 4.08 7.06 -11.97
N GLN A 77 3.09 6.41 -12.60
CA GLN A 77 1.71 6.90 -12.57
C GLN A 77 1.14 6.94 -11.15
N LEU A 78 1.44 5.93 -10.33
CA LEU A 78 1.07 5.91 -8.92
C LEU A 78 1.81 6.99 -8.12
N GLU A 79 3.10 7.21 -8.35
CA GLU A 79 3.86 8.29 -7.73
C GLU A 79 3.22 9.66 -8.01
N ASP A 80 2.83 9.92 -9.26
CA ASP A 80 2.15 11.15 -9.63
C ASP A 80 0.77 11.26 -8.95
N LYS A 81 0.02 10.16 -8.85
CA LYS A 81 -1.27 10.11 -8.12
C LYS A 81 -1.09 10.40 -6.64
N PHE A 82 -0.07 9.82 -6.00
CA PHE A 82 0.25 10.04 -4.59
C PHE A 82 0.68 11.49 -4.34
N LYS A 83 1.52 12.06 -5.21
CA LYS A 83 1.90 13.48 -5.14
C LYS A 83 0.68 14.39 -5.24
N ARG A 84 -0.19 14.18 -6.25
CA ARG A 84 -1.42 14.98 -6.41
C ARG A 84 -2.32 14.88 -5.19
N SER A 85 -2.49 13.69 -4.62
CA SER A 85 -3.28 13.50 -3.41
C SER A 85 -2.66 14.22 -2.21
N LEU A 86 -1.35 14.11 -2.00
CA LEU A 86 -0.64 14.81 -0.93
C LEU A 86 -0.78 16.33 -1.06
N THR A 87 -0.51 16.89 -2.24
CA THR A 87 -0.52 18.35 -2.44
C THR A 87 -1.93 18.93 -2.47
N ARG A 88 -2.95 18.13 -2.80
CA ARG A 88 -4.36 18.54 -2.63
C ARG A 88 -4.70 18.79 -1.16
N HIS A 89 -4.19 17.96 -0.25
CA HIS A 89 -4.42 18.12 1.19
C HIS A 89 -3.42 19.07 1.86
N PHE A 90 -2.20 19.15 1.33
CA PHE A 90 -1.11 19.99 1.84
C PHE A 90 -0.48 20.81 0.70
N PRO A 91 -1.15 21.86 0.20
CA PRO A 91 -0.69 22.62 -0.97
C PRO A 91 0.71 23.22 -0.82
N SER A 92 1.09 23.58 0.41
CA SER A 92 2.41 24.13 0.73
C SER A 92 3.58 23.16 0.50
N LEU A 93 3.30 21.89 0.22
CA LEU A 93 4.31 20.86 -0.04
C LEU A 93 4.64 20.68 -1.52
N GLN A 94 3.92 21.34 -2.44
CA GLN A 94 4.05 21.10 -3.88
C GLN A 94 5.49 21.14 -4.39
N ASP A 95 6.26 22.15 -3.99
CA ASP A 95 7.66 22.33 -4.39
C ASP A 95 8.66 21.84 -3.32
N LYS A 96 8.19 21.03 -2.35
CA LYS A 96 8.99 20.52 -1.22
C LYS A 96 9.19 19.01 -1.26
N ILE A 97 8.62 18.31 -2.25
CA ILE A 97 8.78 16.86 -2.41
C ILE A 97 10.14 16.58 -3.06
N VAL A 98 11.12 16.20 -2.25
CA VAL A 98 12.49 15.87 -2.72
C VAL A 98 12.52 14.50 -3.40
N SER A 99 11.80 13.52 -2.86
CA SER A 99 11.68 12.18 -3.44
C SER A 99 10.36 11.54 -3.05
N ILE A 100 9.92 10.56 -3.85
CA ILE A 100 8.82 9.67 -3.54
C ILE A 100 9.22 8.26 -3.96
N GLU A 101 8.80 7.26 -3.19
CA GLU A 101 8.90 5.87 -3.59
C GLU A 101 7.57 5.20 -3.29
N VAL A 102 7.02 4.50 -4.28
CA VAL A 102 5.78 3.74 -4.11
C VAL A 102 6.09 2.25 -3.99
N SER A 103 5.46 1.58 -3.03
CA SER A 103 5.36 0.12 -2.97
C SER A 103 3.95 -0.31 -3.35
N THR A 104 3.82 -1.46 -4.01
CA THR A 104 2.51 -1.99 -4.43
C THR A 104 2.33 -3.45 -3.98
N PRO A 105 1.13 -4.04 -4.09
CA PRO A 105 0.93 -5.47 -3.91
C PRO A 105 1.90 -6.36 -4.72
N LEU A 106 2.38 -5.93 -5.90
CA LEU A 106 3.42 -6.65 -6.65
C LEU A 106 4.78 -6.60 -5.95
N SER A 107 5.11 -5.48 -5.30
CA SER A 107 6.28 -5.38 -4.44
C SER A 107 6.19 -6.34 -3.25
N MET A 108 4.98 -6.52 -2.70
CA MET A 108 4.74 -7.46 -1.59
C MET A 108 4.80 -8.91 -2.05
N HIS A 109 4.23 -9.22 -3.21
CA HIS A 109 4.29 -10.57 -3.79
C HIS A 109 5.73 -11.05 -3.96
N HIS A 110 6.66 -10.17 -4.33
CA HIS A 110 8.07 -10.51 -4.43
C HIS A 110 8.65 -11.05 -3.10
N PHE A 111 8.35 -10.40 -1.97
CA PHE A 111 8.91 -10.73 -0.66
C PHE A 111 8.11 -11.79 0.10
N LEU A 112 6.79 -11.73 0.03
CA LEU A 112 5.87 -12.54 0.83
C LEU A 112 5.23 -13.68 0.05
N LYS A 113 5.42 -13.72 -1.29
CA LYS A 113 4.70 -14.62 -2.21
C LYS A 113 3.17 -14.48 -2.11
N ARG A 114 2.71 -13.31 -1.67
CA ARG A 114 1.31 -12.92 -1.50
C ARG A 114 1.15 -11.43 -1.79
N PHE A 115 0.01 -11.05 -2.36
CA PHE A 115 -0.31 -9.66 -2.70
C PHE A 115 -0.79 -8.81 -1.51
N SER A 116 -1.19 -9.45 -0.40
CA SER A 116 -1.66 -8.80 0.84
C SER A 116 -0.62 -8.89 1.95
N THR A 117 -0.49 -7.84 2.74
CA THR A 117 0.41 -7.75 3.91
C THR A 117 -0.29 -8.02 5.24
N TYR A 118 -1.61 -7.87 5.31
CA TYR A 118 -2.39 -7.93 6.55
C TYR A 118 -3.11 -9.27 6.74
N GLY A 119 -2.64 -10.32 6.06
CA GLY A 119 -3.23 -11.66 6.17
C GLY A 119 -4.58 -11.76 5.46
N LEU A 120 -5.57 -12.30 6.17
CA LEU A 120 -6.90 -12.56 5.61
C LEU A 120 -7.71 -11.28 5.43
N ARG A 121 -8.46 -11.19 4.32
CA ARG A 121 -9.31 -10.04 4.01
C ARG A 121 -10.38 -9.82 5.07
N HIS A 122 -10.53 -8.57 5.51
CA HIS A 122 -11.53 -8.17 6.50
C HIS A 122 -12.95 -8.10 5.91
N THR A 123 -13.61 -9.25 5.77
CA THR A 123 -15.04 -9.33 5.38
C THR A 123 -15.93 -9.63 6.59
N CYS A 124 -17.24 -9.38 6.50
CA CYS A 124 -18.19 -9.77 7.55
C CYS A 124 -18.20 -11.28 7.77
N GLU A 125 -18.11 -12.07 6.69
CA GLU A 125 -17.95 -13.52 6.75
C GLU A 125 -16.67 -13.91 7.51
N ARG A 126 -15.56 -13.20 7.25
CA ARG A 126 -14.32 -13.39 8.00
C ARG A 126 -14.46 -12.98 9.47
N ALA A 127 -15.19 -11.92 9.78
CA ALA A 127 -15.41 -11.54 11.17
C ALA A 127 -16.27 -12.59 11.93
N ALA A 128 -17.22 -13.23 11.25
CA ALA A 128 -18.10 -14.23 11.84
C ALA A 128 -17.45 -15.62 12.00
N SER A 129 -16.38 -15.90 11.26
CA SER A 129 -15.79 -17.24 11.27
C SER A 129 -14.72 -17.40 12.35
N PRO A 130 -14.69 -18.54 13.05
CA PRO A 130 -13.86 -18.71 14.23
C PRO A 130 -12.43 -19.16 13.94
N VAL A 131 -11.96 -19.14 12.68
CA VAL A 131 -10.62 -19.56 12.24
C VAL A 131 -9.99 -18.45 11.41
N PRO A 132 -8.69 -18.09 11.55
CA PRO A 132 -7.67 -18.76 12.34
C PRO A 132 -7.83 -18.52 13.85
N ARG A 133 -7.35 -19.49 14.63
CA ARG A 133 -7.18 -19.39 16.09
C ARG A 133 -5.71 -19.57 16.42
N VAL A 134 -5.32 -19.11 17.59
CA VAL A 134 -3.96 -19.27 18.11
C VAL A 134 -3.54 -20.74 18.15
N ALA A 135 -4.41 -21.65 18.61
CA ALA A 135 -4.12 -23.08 18.62
C ALA A 135 -4.31 -23.73 17.24
N THR A 136 -3.33 -24.56 16.85
CA THR A 136 -3.42 -25.40 15.64
C THR A 136 -3.83 -26.83 15.98
N GLY A 137 -4.05 -27.66 14.95
CA GLY A 137 -4.25 -29.11 15.12
C GLY A 137 -2.97 -29.87 15.49
N ILE A 138 -1.81 -29.21 15.52
CA ILE A 138 -0.51 -29.81 15.84
C ILE A 138 -0.19 -29.48 17.31
N ARG A 139 0.10 -30.52 18.10
CA ARG A 139 0.42 -30.37 19.53
C ARG A 139 1.59 -29.40 19.71
N ASN A 140 1.42 -28.42 20.60
CA ASN A 140 2.42 -27.40 20.94
C ASN A 140 2.83 -26.46 19.79
N LEU A 141 2.03 -26.39 18.72
CA LEU A 141 2.20 -25.38 17.66
C LEU A 141 1.07 -24.35 17.72
N TYR A 142 1.46 -23.08 17.86
CA TYR A 142 0.56 -21.94 17.97
C TYR A 142 0.90 -20.89 16.91
N LEU A 143 -0.11 -20.17 16.42
CA LEU A 143 0.02 -19.04 15.49
C LEU A 143 0.00 -17.72 16.27
N SER A 144 0.93 -16.82 15.95
CA SER A 144 1.01 -15.44 16.43
C SER A 144 0.35 -14.46 15.48
#